data_AF-A0A0R1WHK4-F1
#
_entry.id   AF-A0A0R1WHK4-F1
#
_cell.length_a   1.000
_cell.length_b   1.000
_cell.length_c   1.000
_cell.angle_alpha   90.00
_cell.angle_beta   90.00
_cell.angle_gamma   90.00
#
_symmetry.space_group_name_H-M   'P 1'
#
loop_
_entity.id
_entity.type
_entity.pdbx_description
1 polymer ?
#
loop_
_entity_poly.entity_id
_entity_poly.type
_entity_poly.pdbx_seq_one_letter_code
_entity_poly.pdbx_strand_id
1 'polypeptide(L)'
;MAYSIGQVAEKTGLSSYTLRYYDKEGLMPFVHRGNGGRREFTDDDMDFVDLISCLKETGMSLKEIREFVNMSMEGNDTLEERLAMFKRQRDEVMKQIEQSQRYLEKLDHKVKYFEAACANGSEDGLEDFCDTLEAASKASQSLNN
;
A
#
# COMPACT_ATOMS: atom_id res chain seq x y z
N MET A 1 25.16 2.19 9.34
CA MET A 1 25.33 3.11 10.50
C MET A 1 24.18 2.89 11.48
N ALA A 2 24.18 3.47 12.69
CA ALA A 2 23.05 3.37 13.62
C ALA A 2 22.19 4.65 13.57
N TYR A 3 20.88 4.49 13.39
CA TYR A 3 19.90 5.56 13.30
C TYR A 3 18.99 5.56 14.53
N SER A 4 18.64 6.76 15.01
CA SER A 4 17.58 6.93 15.98
C SER A 4 16.20 6.94 15.32
N ILE A 5 15.14 6.70 16.08
CA ILE A 5 13.76 6.73 15.58
C ILE A 5 13.38 8.06 14.88
N GLY A 6 13.99 9.18 15.28
CA GLY A 6 13.77 10.47 14.62
C GLY A 6 14.41 10.54 13.24
N GLN A 7 15.63 10.01 13.10
CA GLN A 7 16.31 9.93 11.80
C GLN A 7 15.63 8.92 10.87
N VAL A 8 15.13 7.80 11.41
CA VAL A 8 14.33 6.85 10.64
C VAL A 8 13.06 7.54 10.14
N ALA A 9 12.34 8.26 11.01
CA ALA A 9 11.15 9.01 10.63
C ALA A 9 11.39 10.01 9.48
N GLU A 10 12.50 10.74 9.51
CA GLU A 10 12.89 11.66 8.44
C GLU A 10 13.21 10.94 7.12
N LYS A 11 13.79 9.74 7.19
CA LYS A 11 14.23 8.97 6.01
C LYS A 11 13.12 8.17 5.36
N THR A 12 12.25 7.55 6.15
CA THR A 12 11.16 6.69 5.68
C THR A 12 9.87 7.48 5.41
N GLY A 13 9.81 8.74 5.85
CA GLY A 13 8.60 9.57 5.79
C GLY A 13 7.54 9.17 6.84
N LEU A 14 7.79 8.14 7.64
CA LEU A 14 6.91 7.73 8.73
C LEU A 14 7.01 8.70 9.90
N SER A 15 5.89 8.98 10.57
CA SER A 15 5.95 9.76 11.80
C SER A 15 6.63 8.97 12.92
N SER A 16 7.37 9.65 13.80
CA SER A 16 7.91 9.04 15.03
C SER A 16 6.81 8.36 15.87
N TYR A 17 5.57 8.84 15.80
CA TYR A 17 4.42 8.19 16.43
C TYR A 17 4.13 6.82 15.80
N THR A 18 4.11 6.73 14.48
CA THR A 18 3.87 5.47 13.74
C THR A 18 4.96 4.45 14.03
N LEU A 19 6.23 4.87 14.05
CA LEU A 19 7.34 3.97 14.40
C LEU A 19 7.20 3.44 15.83
N ARG A 20 6.83 4.29 16.80
CA ARG A 20 6.56 3.84 18.19
C ARG A 20 5.37 2.90 18.26
N TYR A 21 4.36 3.15 17.45
CA TYR A 21 3.18 2.30 17.35
C TYR A 21 3.56 0.91 16.81
N TYR A 22 4.34 0.83 15.72
CA TYR A 22 4.87 -0.43 15.20
C TYR A 22 5.72 -1.18 16.22
N ASP A 23 6.53 -0.47 17.01
CA ASP A 23 7.33 -1.06 18.08
C ASP A 23 6.42 -1.70 19.14
N LYS A 24 5.39 -0.96 19.57
CA LYS A 24 4.41 -1.43 20.55
C LYS A 24 3.61 -2.63 20.06
N GLU A 25 3.26 -2.65 18.77
CA GLU A 25 2.56 -3.77 18.13
C GLU A 25 3.48 -4.97 17.86
N GLY A 26 4.77 -4.90 18.23
CA GLY A 26 5.71 -6.00 18.10
C GLY A 26 6.20 -6.25 16.68
N LEU A 27 6.12 -5.25 15.81
CA LEU A 27 6.55 -5.38 14.41
C LEU A 27 8.05 -5.12 14.19
N MET A 28 8.76 -4.67 15.22
CA MET A 28 10.19 -4.35 15.16
C MET A 28 11.02 -5.13 16.20
N PRO A 29 10.89 -6.46 16.31
CA PRO A 29 11.66 -7.26 17.27
C PRO A 29 13.15 -7.31 16.92
N PHE A 30 13.52 -7.09 15.65
CA PHE A 30 14.88 -7.11 15.14
C PHE A 30 15.74 -5.89 15.53
N VAL A 31 15.11 -4.77 15.89
CA VAL A 31 15.83 -3.51 16.15
C VAL A 31 16.59 -3.58 17.48
N HIS A 32 17.89 -3.30 17.47
CA HIS A 32 18.67 -3.33 18.69
C HIS A 32 18.31 -2.19 19.67
N ARG A 33 18.55 -2.40 20.97
CA ARG A 33 18.50 -1.35 21.99
C ARG A 33 19.91 -1.02 22.44
N GLY A 34 20.40 0.15 22.09
CA GLY A 34 21.74 0.61 22.43
C GLY A 34 21.93 0.96 23.91
N ASN A 35 23.14 1.44 24.23
CA ASN A 35 23.57 1.84 25.56
C ASN A 35 22.78 3.06 26.06
N GLY A 36 21.67 2.82 26.73
CA GLY A 36 20.69 3.84 27.13
C GLY A 36 19.23 3.44 26.86
N GLY A 37 19.00 2.23 26.37
CA GLY A 37 17.66 1.65 26.17
C GLY A 37 16.90 2.21 24.97
N ARG A 38 17.54 3.07 24.17
CA ARG A 38 16.99 3.64 22.94
C ARG A 38 17.15 2.66 21.78
N ARG A 39 16.14 2.59 20.91
CA ARG A 39 16.19 1.82 19.67
C ARG A 39 17.24 2.43 18.73
N GLU A 40 18.12 1.57 18.22
CA GLU A 40 19.14 1.89 17.22
C GLU A 40 18.89 1.02 16.00
N PHE A 41 18.62 1.66 14.86
CA PHE A 41 18.28 1.01 13.61
C PHE A 41 19.52 0.96 12.71
N THR A 42 19.76 -0.19 12.10
CA THR A 42 20.73 -0.35 11.02
C THR A 42 20.10 0.05 9.68
N ASP A 43 20.90 0.07 8.62
CA ASP A 43 20.41 0.27 7.25
C ASP A 43 19.40 -0.84 6.87
N ASP A 44 19.73 -2.11 7.18
CA ASP A 44 18.84 -3.26 6.92
C ASP A 44 17.51 -3.16 7.71
N ASP A 45 17.56 -2.63 8.94
CA ASP A 45 16.35 -2.42 9.75
C ASP A 45 15.43 -1.37 9.10
N MET A 46 16.00 -0.36 8.44
CA MET A 46 15.22 0.65 7.75
C MET A 46 14.50 0.08 6.53
N ASP A 47 15.19 -0.71 5.70
CA ASP A 47 14.58 -1.38 4.54
C ASP A 47 13.42 -2.27 5.00
N PHE A 48 13.57 -2.93 6.15
CA PHE A 48 12.52 -3.76 6.73
C PHE A 48 11.32 -2.92 7.24
N VAL A 49 11.58 -1.74 7.81
CA VAL A 49 10.52 -0.80 8.22
C VAL A 49 9.75 -0.26 7.01
N ASP A 50 10.45 0.06 5.92
CA ASP A 50 9.82 0.51 4.67
C ASP A 50 8.96 -0.59 4.06
N LEU A 51 9.43 -1.84 4.10
CA LEU A 51 8.64 -3.00 3.69
C LEU A 51 7.37 -3.19 4.54
N ILE A 52 7.47 -3.05 5.86
CA ILE A 52 6.30 -3.06 6.77
C ILE A 52 5.30 -1.97 6.37
N SER A 53 5.79 -0.76 6.06
CA SER A 53 4.92 0.35 5.63
C SER A 53 4.20 0.01 4.33
N CYS A 54 4.93 -0.49 3.33
CA CYS A 54 4.38 -0.92 2.05
C CYS A 54 3.29 -1.98 2.22
N LEU A 55 3.53 -3.01 3.04
CA LEU A 55 2.52 -4.04 3.34
C LEU A 55 1.27 -3.42 4.00
N LYS A 56 1.45 -2.49 4.95
CA LYS A 56 0.35 -1.83 5.64
C LYS A 56 -0.48 -0.95 4.71
N GLU A 57 0.17 -0.19 3.83
CA GLU A 57 -0.47 0.73 2.87
C GLU A 57 -1.20 -0.02 1.76
N THR A 58 -0.68 -1.17 1.34
CA THR A 58 -1.33 -2.07 0.37
C THR A 58 -2.48 -2.89 0.95
N GLY A 59 -2.87 -2.63 2.21
CA GLY A 59 -4.07 -3.16 2.82
C GLY A 59 -3.86 -4.37 3.74
N MET A 60 -2.62 -4.83 3.94
CA MET A 60 -2.36 -5.93 4.87
C MET A 60 -2.66 -5.51 6.32
N SER A 61 -3.24 -6.43 7.08
CA SER A 61 -3.54 -6.18 8.50
C SER A 61 -2.28 -6.23 9.35
N LEU A 62 -2.26 -5.50 10.47
CA LEU A 62 -1.14 -5.54 11.42
C LEU A 62 -0.89 -6.95 11.98
N LYS A 63 -1.94 -7.78 12.04
CA LYS A 63 -1.84 -9.17 12.46
C LYS A 63 -1.02 -9.99 11.45
N GLU A 64 -1.34 -9.90 10.17
CA GLU A 64 -0.59 -10.59 9.10
C GLU A 64 0.85 -10.08 9.00
N ILE A 65 1.05 -8.77 9.14
CA ILE A 65 2.41 -8.20 9.15
C ILE A 65 3.21 -8.73 10.35
N ARG A 66 2.59 -8.91 11.52
CA ARG A 66 3.24 -9.53 12.68
C ARG A 66 3.61 -10.99 12.40
N GLU A 67 2.73 -11.75 11.74
CA GLU A 67 3.02 -13.12 11.33
C GLU A 67 4.23 -13.16 10.38
N PHE A 68 4.31 -12.26 9.40
CA PHE A 68 5.48 -12.09 8.53
C PHE A 68 6.77 -11.79 9.30
N VAL A 69 6.71 -10.85 10.25
CA VAL A 69 7.84 -10.47 11.09
C VAL A 69 8.34 -11.69 11.86
N ASN A 70 7.44 -12.44 12.50
CA ASN A 70 7.79 -13.63 13.27
C ASN A 70 8.43 -14.71 12.38
N MET A 71 7.83 -15.01 11.22
CA MET A 71 8.41 -15.94 10.25
C MET A 71 9.82 -15.50 9.82
N SER A 72 10.03 -14.20 9.64
CA SER A 72 11.35 -13.68 9.26
C SER A 72 12.39 -13.86 10.37
N MET A 73 11.98 -13.85 11.64
CA MET A 73 12.87 -14.13 12.78
C MET A 73 13.21 -15.62 12.91
N GLU A 74 12.35 -16.52 12.42
CA GLU A 74 12.63 -17.97 12.36
C GLU A 74 13.66 -18.34 11.28
N GLY A 75 13.96 -17.42 10.35
CA GLY A 75 15.00 -17.60 9.35
C GLY A 75 14.55 -18.45 8.16
N ASN A 76 15.43 -19.29 7.64
CA ASN A 76 15.23 -19.93 6.34
C ASN A 76 14.13 -20.99 6.31
N ASP A 77 13.69 -21.48 7.46
CA ASP A 77 12.67 -22.53 7.55
C ASP A 77 11.28 -22.04 7.10
N THR A 78 11.06 -20.73 7.03
CA THR A 78 9.77 -20.12 6.68
C THR A 78 9.75 -19.46 5.29
N LEU A 79 10.72 -19.78 4.43
CA LEU A 79 10.87 -19.13 3.12
C LEU A 79 9.66 -19.38 2.21
N GLU A 80 9.08 -20.59 2.25
CA GLU A 80 7.93 -20.95 1.43
C GLU A 80 6.67 -20.20 1.86
N GLU A 81 6.42 -20.08 3.16
CA GLU A 81 5.29 -19.37 3.74
C GLU A 81 5.38 -17.87 3.45
N ARG A 82 6.56 -17.28 3.62
CA ARG A 82 6.81 -15.87 3.29
C ARG A 82 6.60 -15.61 1.80
N LEU A 83 7.09 -16.49 0.93
CA LEU A 83 6.88 -16.37 -0.52
C LEU A 83 5.39 -16.46 -0.88
N ALA A 84 4.65 -17.41 -0.28
CA ALA A 84 3.22 -17.55 -0.51
C ALA A 84 2.45 -16.30 -0.08
N MET A 85 2.81 -15.72 1.07
CA MET A 85 2.24 -14.46 1.54
C MET A 85 2.48 -13.30 0.56
N PHE A 86 3.72 -13.13 0.08
CA PHE A 86 4.03 -12.08 -0.89
C PHE A 86 3.31 -12.26 -2.23
N LYS A 87 3.16 -13.50 -2.72
CA LYS A 87 2.37 -13.77 -3.93
C LYS A 87 0.92 -13.35 -3.74
N ARG A 88 0.29 -13.71 -2.62
CA ARG A 88 -1.07 -13.31 -2.30
C ARG A 88 -1.20 -11.79 -2.24
N GLN A 89 -0.30 -11.12 -1.53
CA GLN A 89 -0.34 -9.66 -1.40
C GLN A 89 -0.15 -8.97 -2.75
N ARG A 90 0.77 -9.46 -3.59
CA ARG A 90 0.97 -8.96 -4.95
C ARG A 90 -0.30 -9.08 -5.78
N ASP A 91 -0.99 -10.22 -5.71
CA ASP A 91 -2.21 -10.43 -6.48
C ASP A 91 -3.36 -9.52 -6.00
N GLU A 92 -3.45 -9.22 -4.71
CA GLU A 92 -4.38 -8.22 -4.18
C GLU A 92 -4.04 -6.79 -4.64
N VAL A 93 -2.76 -6.42 -4.65
CA VAL A 93 -2.32 -5.11 -5.19
C VAL A 93 -2.64 -4.99 -6.68
N MET A 94 -2.45 -6.06 -7.47
CA MET A 94 -2.82 -6.06 -8.88
C MET A 94 -4.31 -5.80 -9.08
N LYS A 95 -5.19 -6.42 -8.28
CA LYS A 95 -6.63 -6.12 -8.32
C LYS A 95 -6.94 -4.66 -7.97
N GLN A 96 -6.25 -4.10 -6.98
CA GLN A 96 -6.40 -2.68 -6.62
C GLN A 96 -5.97 -1.75 -7.76
N ILE A 97 -4.89 -2.08 -8.47
CA ILE A 97 -4.42 -1.35 -9.65
C ILE A 97 -5.47 -1.39 -10.77
N GLU A 98 -5.97 -2.58 -11.12
CA GLU A 98 -6.99 -2.74 -12.16
C GLU A 98 -8.27 -1.95 -11.82
N GLN A 99 -8.69 -1.98 -10.55
CA GLN A 99 -9.83 -1.21 -10.08
C GLN A 99 -9.58 0.30 -10.14
N SER A 100 -8.37 0.74 -9.79
CA SER A 100 -7.99 2.15 -9.84
C SER A 100 -7.92 2.66 -11.28
N GLN A 101 -7.45 1.85 -12.23
CA GLN A 101 -7.46 2.17 -13.66
C GLN A 101 -8.89 2.38 -14.17
N ARG A 102 -9.84 1.51 -13.79
CA ARG A 102 -11.26 1.69 -14.14
C ARG A 102 -11.84 2.98 -13.58
N TYR A 103 -11.48 3.34 -12.35
CA TYR A 103 -11.91 4.62 -11.76
C TYR A 103 -11.29 5.81 -12.48
N LEU A 104 -10.03 5.72 -12.86
CA LEU A 104 -9.34 6.76 -13.62
C LEU A 104 -10.01 7.00 -14.98
N GLU A 105 -10.35 5.95 -15.72
CA GLU A 105 -11.09 6.08 -16.99
C GLU A 105 -12.42 6.84 -16.83
N LYS A 106 -13.15 6.55 -15.76
CA LYS A 106 -14.40 7.25 -15.42
C LYS A 106 -14.15 8.73 -15.11
N LEU A 107 -13.12 9.02 -14.34
CA LEU A 107 -12.74 10.39 -14.00
C LEU A 107 -12.28 11.16 -15.25
N ASP A 108 -11.46 10.57 -16.11
CA ASP A 108 -10.98 11.18 -17.35
C ASP A 108 -12.14 11.54 -18.30
N HIS A 109 -13.15 10.67 -18.39
CA HIS A 109 -14.37 10.98 -19.13
C HIS A 109 -15.09 12.20 -18.53
N LYS A 110 -15.26 12.24 -17.20
CA LYS A 110 -15.90 13.37 -16.52
C LYS A 110 -15.11 14.67 -16.65
N VAL A 111 -13.78 14.60 -16.62
CA VAL A 111 -12.91 15.75 -16.88
C VAL A 111 -13.20 16.30 -18.27
N LYS A 112 -13.20 15.47 -19.32
CA LYS A 112 -13.49 15.92 -20.71
C LYS A 112 -14.88 16.53 -20.85
N TYR A 113 -15.88 15.91 -20.21
CA TYR A 113 -17.25 16.42 -20.21
C TYR A 113 -17.30 17.83 -19.62
N PHE A 114 -16.71 18.04 -18.44
CA PHE A 114 -16.72 19.36 -17.79
C PHE A 114 -15.81 20.37 -18.48
N GLU A 115 -14.72 19.96 -19.11
CA GLU A 115 -13.92 20.84 -19.97
C GLU A 115 -14.76 21.40 -21.14
N ALA A 116 -15.58 20.55 -21.78
CA ALA A 116 -16.51 20.97 -22.83
C ALA A 116 -17.62 21.88 -22.29
N ALA A 117 -18.19 21.56 -21.13
CA ALA A 117 -19.21 22.39 -20.50
C ALA A 117 -18.69 23.78 -20.11
N CYS A 118 -17.47 23.85 -19.56
CA CYS A 118 -16.82 25.13 -19.25
C CYS A 118 -16.54 25.95 -20.52
N ALA A 119 -16.14 25.31 -21.62
CA ALA A 119 -15.94 25.98 -22.89
C ALA A 119 -17.25 26.54 -23.49
N ASN A 120 -18.36 25.82 -23.32
CA ASN A 120 -19.68 26.22 -23.80
C ASN A 120 -20.41 27.19 -22.84
N GLY A 121 -19.99 27.28 -21.58
CA GLY A 121 -20.68 28.04 -20.54
C GLY A 121 -21.97 27.39 -20.03
N SER A 122 -22.31 26.18 -20.51
CA SER A 122 -23.43 25.38 -20.05
C SER A 122 -23.18 23.88 -20.33
N GLU A 123 -23.93 23.03 -19.63
CA GLU A 123 -23.98 21.58 -19.90
C GLU A 123 -25.02 21.21 -20.97
N ASP A 124 -25.81 22.18 -21.42
CA ASP A 124 -26.93 21.96 -22.35
C ASP A 124 -26.44 21.39 -23.68
N GLY A 125 -26.96 20.21 -24.05
CA GLY A 125 -26.62 19.54 -25.31
C GLY A 125 -25.35 18.69 -25.29
N LEU A 126 -24.71 18.53 -24.12
CA LEU A 126 -23.61 17.56 -23.95
C LEU A 126 -24.17 16.19 -23.57
N GLU A 127 -23.69 15.15 -24.26
CA GLU A 127 -24.01 13.77 -23.91
C GLU A 127 -22.98 13.23 -22.90
N ASP A 128 -23.47 12.73 -21.77
CA ASP A 128 -22.66 12.09 -20.73
C ASP A 128 -22.56 10.59 -20.98
N PHE A 129 -21.50 10.14 -21.65
CA PHE A 129 -21.29 8.72 -21.95
C PHE A 129 -20.71 7.91 -20.78
N CYS A 130 -20.59 8.53 -19.60
CA CYS A 130 -20.06 7.87 -18.41
C CYS A 130 -20.90 6.66 -18.00
N ASP A 131 -22.22 6.72 -18.19
CA ASP A 131 -23.15 5.64 -17.82
C ASP A 131 -23.04 4.42 -18.74
N THR A 132 -22.55 4.58 -19.97
CA THR A 132 -22.45 3.48 -20.94
C THR A 132 -21.19 2.63 -20.73
N LEU A 133 -20.12 3.21 -20.20
CA LEU A 133 -18.85 2.51 -19.92
C LEU A 133 -18.98 1.54 -18.73
N GLU A 134 -19.80 1.87 -17.73
CA GLU A 134 -20.06 0.97 -16.59
C GLU A 134 -20.77 -0.33 -17.01
N ALA A 135 -21.65 -0.27 -18.02
CA ALA A 135 -22.34 -1.44 -18.55
C ALA A 135 -21.38 -2.38 -19.32
N ALA A 136 -20.45 -1.83 -20.09
CA ALA A 136 -19.45 -2.60 -20.83
C ALA A 136 -18.40 -3.25 -19.91
N SER A 137 -17.97 -2.54 -18.85
CA SER A 137 -16.99 -3.02 -17.87
C SER A 137 -17.50 -4.22 -17.04
N LYS A 138 -18.81 -4.26 -16.75
CA LYS A 138 -19.48 -5.39 -16.08
C LYS A 138 -19.68 -6.59 -17.01
N ALA A 139 -19.94 -6.37 -18.30
CA ALA A 139 -20.13 -7.45 -19.27
C ALA A 139 -18.85 -8.28 -19.50
N SER A 140 -17.67 -7.65 -19.54
CA SER A 140 -16.39 -8.35 -19.69
C SER A 140 -15.97 -9.16 -18.46
N GLN A 141 -16.46 -8.83 -17.26
CA GLN A 141 -16.22 -9.61 -16.04
C GLN A 141 -17.08 -10.89 -15.96
N SER A 142 -18.23 -10.93 -16.66
CA SER A 142 -19.12 -12.10 -16.68
C SER A 142 -18.66 -13.24 -17.60
N LEU A 143 -17.69 -13.00 -18.48
CA LEU A 143 -17.22 -13.99 -19.46
C LEU A 143 -15.98 -14.79 -18.99
N ASN A 144 -15.38 -14.39 -17.86
CA ASN A 144 -14.18 -15.02 -17.30
C ASN A 144 -14.44 -15.81 -16.00
N ASN A 145 -15.71 -16.18 -15.71
CA ASN A 145 -16.10 -16.95 -14.52
C ASN A 145 -16.80 -18.25 -14.90
#